data_AF-A0A437GYF9-F1
#
_entry.id   AF-A0A437GYF9-F1
#
_cell.length_a   1.000
_cell.length_b   1.000
_cell.length_c   1.000
_cell.angle_alpha   90.00
_cell.angle_beta   90.00
_cell.angle_gamma   90.00
#
_symmetry.space_group_name_H-M   'P 1'
#
loop_
_entity.id
_entity.type
_entity.pdbx_description
1 polymer ?
#
loop_
_entity_poly.entity_id
_entity_poly.type
_entity_poly.pdbx_seq_one_letter_code
_entity_poly.pdbx_strand_id
1 'polypeptide(L)'
;MTESGEQTLSRIAAALERIAPPPASAADLLAAPAYGWDGLALTQVERIVAPPLALLRGIDRQRATVADNVARHAAGSDAHDMLLWGSRGMGKSALVRASVAAAAGDSGRIALVQAAGDALGSLPALMATLQQSERRFLLFIDDIGFGAGQESEARILRSLLEGGVSPRPGNVRIAVTSNRRAIVARHLSEQDDPINPRDSVDDALALADRFGLSIGFHNCSQDDYLAIIEAYADHYGLTWDVSEALEWSKRRGARSGRVARHFITELAGRAGRALV
;
A
#
# COMPACT_ATOMS: atom_id res chain seq x y z
N MET A 1 -22.52 -18.56 50.03
CA MET A 1 -21.61 -19.27 49.10
C MET A 1 -21.26 -18.42 47.86
N THR A 2 -21.34 -17.09 47.97
CA THR A 2 -21.21 -16.14 46.83
C THR A 2 -19.98 -15.23 46.96
N GLU A 3 -19.60 -14.81 48.17
CA GLU A 3 -18.42 -13.93 48.42
C GLU A 3 -17.07 -14.51 47.97
N SER A 4 -16.87 -15.83 48.13
CA SER A 4 -15.61 -16.49 47.72
C SER A 4 -15.45 -16.52 46.19
N GLY A 5 -16.56 -16.61 45.46
CA GLY A 5 -16.58 -16.54 44.00
C GLY A 5 -16.21 -15.15 43.48
N GLU A 6 -16.79 -14.10 44.07
CA GLU A 6 -16.48 -12.71 43.73
C GLU A 6 -15.02 -12.34 44.04
N GLN A 7 -14.49 -12.76 45.19
CA GLN A 7 -13.08 -12.52 45.53
C GLN A 7 -12.13 -13.24 44.58
N THR A 8 -12.49 -14.44 44.13
CA THR A 8 -11.69 -15.20 43.16
C THR A 8 -11.73 -14.54 41.78
N LEU A 9 -12.92 -14.13 41.31
CA LEU A 9 -13.09 -13.42 40.04
C LEU A 9 -12.36 -12.06 40.04
N SER A 10 -12.42 -11.31 41.14
CA SER A 10 -11.72 -10.02 41.28
C SER A 10 -10.20 -10.19 41.27
N ARG A 11 -9.67 -11.26 41.91
CA ARG A 11 -8.24 -11.60 41.85
C ARG A 11 -7.79 -12.01 40.45
N ILE A 12 -8.61 -12.76 39.71
CA ILE A 12 -8.32 -13.14 38.32
C ILE A 12 -8.35 -11.90 37.43
N ALA A 13 -9.36 -11.04 37.55
CA ALA A 13 -9.44 -9.78 36.80
C ALA A 13 -8.23 -8.88 37.07
N ALA A 14 -7.87 -8.66 38.33
CA ALA A 14 -6.70 -7.86 38.71
C ALA A 14 -5.35 -8.47 38.29
N ALA A 15 -5.29 -9.79 38.08
CA ALA A 15 -4.10 -10.45 37.53
C ALA A 15 -4.05 -10.30 36.01
N LEU A 16 -5.20 -10.41 35.32
CA LEU A 16 -5.31 -10.19 33.87
C LEU A 16 -5.02 -8.73 33.51
N GLU A 17 -5.51 -7.75 34.28
CA GLU A 17 -5.22 -6.33 34.09
C GLU A 17 -3.74 -5.97 34.28
N ARG A 18 -2.99 -6.72 35.09
CA ARG A 18 -1.53 -6.54 35.26
C ARG A 18 -0.72 -7.14 34.11
N ILE A 19 -1.28 -8.12 33.42
CA ILE A 19 -0.65 -8.80 32.28
C ILE A 19 -1.02 -8.08 30.97
N ALA A 20 -2.23 -7.51 30.90
CA ALA A 20 -2.67 -6.72 29.77
C ALA A 20 -1.93 -5.37 29.78
N PRO A 21 -1.19 -5.00 28.71
CA PRO A 21 -0.73 -3.63 28.58
C PRO A 21 -1.93 -2.69 28.64
N PRO A 22 -1.78 -1.47 29.22
CA PRO A 22 -2.86 -0.50 29.22
C PRO A 22 -3.39 -0.32 27.80
N PRO A 23 -4.73 -0.23 27.61
CA PRO A 23 -5.30 -0.06 26.28
C PRO A 23 -4.60 1.12 25.62
N ALA A 24 -4.00 0.89 24.45
CA ALA A 24 -3.32 1.93 23.71
C ALA A 24 -4.28 3.12 23.58
N SER A 25 -3.84 4.31 23.98
CA SER A 25 -4.65 5.52 23.79
C SER A 25 -5.02 5.59 22.31
N ALA A 26 -6.31 5.70 22.00
CA ALA A 26 -6.78 5.80 20.62
C ALA A 26 -6.00 6.93 19.93
N ALA A 27 -5.29 6.60 18.84
CA ALA A 27 -4.48 7.57 18.15
C ALA A 27 -5.35 8.73 17.67
N ASP A 28 -4.90 9.96 17.90
CA ASP A 28 -5.56 11.13 17.32
C ASP A 28 -5.49 11.04 15.78
N LEU A 29 -6.66 10.88 15.15
CA LEU A 29 -6.86 10.71 13.72
C LEU A 29 -6.58 11.99 12.90
N LEU A 30 -6.33 13.12 13.57
CA LEU A 30 -5.99 14.40 12.96
C LEU A 30 -4.51 14.79 13.17
N ALA A 31 -3.81 14.16 14.11
CA ALA A 31 -2.46 14.57 14.52
C ALA A 31 -1.34 14.30 13.50
N ALA A 32 -1.51 13.32 12.59
CA ALA A 32 -0.44 12.89 11.69
C ALA A 32 -0.91 12.80 10.22
N PRO A 33 -0.01 12.99 9.24
CA PRO A 33 -0.34 12.79 7.83
C PRO A 33 -0.51 11.31 7.47
N ALA A 34 0.05 10.41 8.27
CA ALA A 34 -0.05 8.98 8.06
C ALA A 34 -0.11 8.18 9.36
N TYR A 35 -0.58 6.94 9.24
CA TYR A 35 -0.71 5.99 10.34
C TYR A 35 -0.31 4.58 9.87
N GLY A 36 0.31 3.80 10.75
CA GLY A 36 0.47 2.35 10.59
C GLY A 36 -0.59 1.60 11.40
N TRP A 37 -1.10 0.50 10.86
CA TRP A 37 -2.02 -0.41 11.52
C TRP A 37 -1.39 -1.79 11.66
N ASP A 38 -1.26 -2.26 12.90
CA ASP A 38 -0.62 -3.54 13.27
C ASP A 38 -1.64 -4.67 13.57
N GLY A 39 -2.94 -4.38 13.44
CA GLY A 39 -4.02 -5.30 13.79
C GLY A 39 -4.75 -4.95 15.08
N LEU A 40 -4.16 -4.11 15.92
CA LEU A 40 -4.68 -3.75 17.24
C LEU A 40 -4.80 -2.23 17.41
N ALA A 41 -3.80 -1.47 16.99
CA ALA A 41 -3.72 -0.04 17.21
C ALA A 41 -3.19 0.73 16.00
N LEU A 42 -3.59 2.01 15.94
CA LEU A 42 -3.01 2.98 15.01
C LEU A 42 -1.75 3.58 15.62
N THR A 43 -0.65 3.54 14.89
CA THR A 43 0.59 4.23 15.23
C THR A 43 0.78 5.44 14.32
N GLN A 44 1.03 6.62 14.89
CA GLN A 44 1.24 7.84 14.11
C GLN A 44 2.54 7.77 13.32
N VAL A 45 2.51 8.29 12.09
CA VAL A 45 3.67 8.44 11.22
C VAL A 45 3.78 9.91 10.84
N GLU A 46 4.81 10.58 11.35
CA GLU A 46 5.00 12.04 11.24
C GLU A 46 5.11 12.55 9.80
N ARG A 47 5.53 11.69 8.86
CA ARG A 47 5.72 12.07 7.46
C ARG A 47 5.45 10.92 6.50
N ILE A 48 4.75 11.22 5.40
CA ILE A 48 4.66 10.31 4.26
C ILE A 48 5.97 10.38 3.48
N VAL A 49 6.76 9.30 3.50
CA VAL A 49 7.99 9.20 2.70
C VAL A 49 7.66 8.70 1.30
N ALA A 50 7.73 9.61 0.33
CA ALA A 50 7.50 9.32 -1.09
C ALA A 50 8.30 10.25 -1.99
N PRO A 51 8.73 9.80 -3.17
CA PRO A 51 9.30 10.71 -4.16
C PRO A 51 8.22 11.68 -4.67
N PRO A 52 8.60 12.90 -5.10
CA PRO A 52 7.69 13.78 -5.82
C PRO A 52 7.07 13.07 -7.02
N LEU A 53 5.77 13.31 -7.26
CA LEU A 53 5.03 12.71 -8.39
C LEU A 53 5.72 12.93 -9.74
N ALA A 54 6.41 14.06 -9.92
CA ALA A 54 7.16 14.38 -11.14
C ALA A 54 8.30 13.38 -11.44
N LEU A 55 8.88 12.74 -10.42
CA LEU A 55 10.00 11.80 -10.57
C LEU A 55 9.54 10.38 -10.93
N LEU A 56 8.24 10.10 -10.85
CA LEU A 56 7.65 8.82 -11.22
C LEU A 56 7.44 8.74 -12.75
N ARG A 57 8.53 8.48 -13.48
CA ARG A 57 8.56 8.38 -14.95
C ARG A 57 8.31 6.96 -15.45
N GLY A 58 7.88 6.85 -16.72
CA GLY A 58 7.53 5.58 -17.36
C GLY A 58 6.18 5.01 -16.90
N ILE A 59 5.46 5.77 -16.07
CA ILE A 59 4.13 5.42 -15.54
C ILE A 59 3.19 6.64 -15.56
N ASP A 60 3.38 7.57 -16.49
CA ASP A 60 2.71 8.87 -16.50
C ASP A 60 1.17 8.75 -16.51
N ARG A 61 0.63 7.79 -17.26
CA ARG A 61 -0.82 7.52 -17.30
C ARG A 61 -1.32 6.98 -15.96
N GLN A 62 -0.64 5.98 -15.39
CA GLN A 62 -0.96 5.41 -14.09
C GLN A 62 -0.88 6.48 -13.01
N ARG A 63 0.14 7.33 -13.06
CA ARG A 63 0.34 8.46 -12.16
C ARG A 63 -0.85 9.41 -12.19
N ALA A 64 -1.26 9.86 -13.38
CA ALA A 64 -2.41 10.75 -13.52
C ALA A 64 -3.69 10.12 -12.96
N THR A 65 -3.98 8.86 -13.34
CA THR A 65 -5.18 8.14 -12.85
C THR A 65 -5.21 8.03 -11.32
N VAL A 66 -4.11 7.65 -10.67
CA VAL A 66 -4.07 7.50 -9.21
C VAL A 66 -4.13 8.86 -8.52
N ALA A 67 -3.34 9.83 -8.98
CA ALA A 67 -3.30 11.16 -8.38
C ALA A 67 -4.66 11.86 -8.45
N ASP A 68 -5.33 11.80 -9.60
CA ASP A 68 -6.67 12.39 -9.79
C ASP A 68 -7.71 11.73 -8.89
N ASN A 69 -7.70 10.40 -8.78
CA ASN A 69 -8.64 9.67 -7.93
C ASN A 69 -8.44 9.99 -6.44
N VAL A 70 -7.18 10.06 -5.99
CA VAL A 70 -6.85 10.43 -4.61
C VAL A 70 -7.21 11.89 -4.32
N ALA A 71 -6.98 12.80 -5.27
CA ALA A 71 -7.36 14.20 -5.14
C ALA A 71 -8.88 14.39 -5.02
N ARG A 72 -9.68 13.65 -5.81
CA ARG A 72 -11.16 13.65 -5.68
C ARG A 72 -11.61 13.19 -4.30
N HIS A 73 -11.04 12.09 -3.79
CA HIS A 73 -11.34 11.58 -2.45
C HIS A 73 -10.99 12.62 -1.38
N ALA A 74 -9.81 13.22 -1.46
CA ALA A 74 -9.37 14.27 -0.53
C ALA A 74 -10.28 15.51 -0.56
N ALA A 75 -10.87 15.83 -1.72
CA ALA A 75 -11.86 16.90 -1.88
C ALA A 75 -13.27 16.51 -1.40
N GLY A 76 -13.47 15.27 -0.92
CA GLY A 76 -14.76 14.77 -0.47
C GLY A 76 -15.71 14.33 -1.58
N SER A 77 -15.24 14.27 -2.82
CA SER A 77 -15.98 13.73 -3.96
C SER A 77 -15.87 12.21 -4.02
N ASP A 78 -16.75 11.57 -4.80
CA ASP A 78 -16.64 10.14 -5.05
C ASP A 78 -15.34 9.78 -5.78
N ALA A 79 -14.76 8.69 -5.31
CA ALA A 79 -13.51 8.11 -5.79
C ALA A 79 -13.62 6.58 -5.73
N HIS A 80 -12.81 5.91 -6.54
CA HIS A 80 -12.79 4.46 -6.61
C HIS A 80 -11.79 3.86 -5.63
N ASP A 81 -12.09 2.65 -5.15
CA ASP A 81 -11.06 1.77 -4.62
C ASP A 81 -10.14 1.32 -5.77
N MET A 82 -8.85 1.21 -5.49
CA MET A 82 -7.82 1.02 -6.50
C MET A 82 -7.04 -0.28 -6.26
N LEU A 83 -6.84 -1.04 -7.34
CA LEU A 83 -5.89 -2.15 -7.41
C LEU A 83 -4.76 -1.78 -8.35
N LEU A 84 -3.53 -1.71 -7.82
CA LEU A 84 -2.32 -1.46 -8.57
C LEU A 84 -1.54 -2.77 -8.71
N TRP A 85 -1.54 -3.34 -9.90
CA TRP A 85 -0.93 -4.64 -10.13
C TRP A 85 0.11 -4.59 -11.23
N GLY A 86 1.03 -5.56 -11.25
CA GLY A 86 2.02 -5.63 -12.31
C GLY A 86 3.44 -5.82 -11.80
N SER A 87 4.40 -5.34 -12.60
CA SER A 87 5.82 -5.57 -12.39
C SER A 87 6.33 -4.99 -11.06
N ARG A 88 7.26 -5.72 -10.43
CA ARG A 88 7.90 -5.31 -9.17
C ARG A 88 8.88 -4.16 -9.45
N GLY A 89 8.98 -3.24 -8.48
CA GLY A 89 9.94 -2.14 -8.57
C GLY A 89 9.56 -0.98 -9.50
N MET A 90 8.35 -0.97 -10.08
CA MET A 90 7.84 0.10 -10.95
C MET A 90 7.13 1.24 -10.21
N GLY A 91 7.28 1.31 -8.88
CA GLY A 91 6.80 2.45 -8.10
C GLY A 91 5.31 2.42 -7.72
N LYS A 92 4.63 1.25 -7.72
CA LYS A 92 3.21 1.15 -7.32
C LYS A 92 2.94 1.73 -5.93
N SER A 93 3.65 1.24 -4.91
CA SER A 93 3.53 1.72 -3.52
C SER A 93 4.00 3.17 -3.38
N ALA A 94 5.06 3.55 -4.11
CA ALA A 94 5.57 4.91 -4.13
C ALA A 94 4.54 5.90 -4.71
N LEU A 95 3.81 5.51 -5.75
CA LEU A 95 2.77 6.31 -6.38
C LEU A 95 1.60 6.53 -5.43
N VAL A 96 1.16 5.50 -4.70
CA VAL A 96 0.09 5.66 -3.70
C VAL A 96 0.49 6.68 -2.64
N ARG A 97 1.68 6.50 -2.03
CA ARG A 97 2.19 7.43 -1.01
C ARG A 97 2.37 8.85 -1.56
N ALA A 98 2.95 9.01 -2.75
CA ALA A 98 3.15 10.31 -3.39
C ALA A 98 1.83 11.01 -3.71
N SER A 99 0.81 10.25 -4.12
CA SER A 99 -0.51 10.80 -4.43
C SER A 99 -1.23 11.31 -3.17
N VAL A 100 -1.14 10.57 -2.05
CA VAL A 100 -1.70 11.04 -0.78
C VAL A 100 -0.93 12.24 -0.25
N ALA A 101 0.40 12.23 -0.31
CA ALA A 101 1.23 13.37 0.11
C ALA A 101 0.88 14.63 -0.69
N ALA A 102 0.71 14.52 -2.01
CA ALA A 102 0.32 15.63 -2.88
C ALA A 102 -1.10 16.12 -2.59
N ALA A 103 -2.05 15.22 -2.35
CA ALA A 103 -3.45 15.57 -2.08
C ALA A 103 -3.69 16.13 -0.67
N ALA A 104 -2.88 15.71 0.32
CA ALA A 104 -2.94 16.26 1.67
C ALA A 104 -2.52 17.74 1.67
N GLY A 105 -1.42 18.07 0.99
CA GLY A 105 -0.79 19.39 1.02
C GLY A 105 -0.67 19.90 2.47
N ASP A 106 -0.85 21.20 2.66
CA ASP A 106 -0.90 21.81 4.01
C ASP A 106 -2.26 21.64 4.69
N SER A 107 -3.27 21.18 3.96
CA SER A 107 -4.67 21.14 4.40
C SER A 107 -5.01 19.96 5.30
N GLY A 108 -4.19 18.91 5.30
CA GLY A 108 -4.42 17.69 6.08
C GLY A 108 -5.73 16.94 5.74
N ARG A 109 -6.41 17.28 4.64
CA ARG A 109 -7.74 16.76 4.28
C ARG A 109 -7.80 15.24 4.14
N ILE A 110 -6.68 14.62 3.80
CA ILE A 110 -6.51 13.18 3.69
C ILE A 110 -5.32 12.69 4.52
N ALA A 111 -5.43 11.48 5.08
CA ALA A 111 -4.33 10.74 5.67
C ALA A 111 -4.12 9.39 4.99
N LEU A 112 -2.87 8.92 5.00
CA LEU A 112 -2.53 7.55 4.60
C LEU A 112 -2.64 6.62 5.81
N VAL A 113 -3.32 5.49 5.69
CA VAL A 113 -3.27 4.43 6.71
C VAL A 113 -2.69 3.20 6.07
N GLN A 114 -1.52 2.75 6.51
CA GLN A 114 -0.89 1.54 5.99
C GLN A 114 -1.19 0.36 6.91
N ALA A 115 -1.85 -0.67 6.38
CA ALA A 115 -2.05 -1.93 7.09
C ALA A 115 -1.04 -2.98 6.60
N ALA A 116 -0.51 -3.76 7.52
CA ALA A 116 0.25 -4.95 7.18
C ALA A 116 -0.68 -6.03 6.59
N GLY A 117 -0.15 -6.89 5.71
CA GLY A 117 -0.96 -7.90 5.02
C GLY A 117 -1.61 -8.92 5.97
N ASP A 118 -0.91 -9.29 7.04
CA ASP A 118 -1.41 -10.18 8.09
C ASP A 118 -2.54 -9.55 8.94
N ALA A 119 -2.67 -8.21 8.94
CA ALA A 119 -3.71 -7.50 9.66
C ALA A 119 -5.06 -7.45 8.92
N LEU A 120 -5.21 -8.10 7.75
CA LEU A 120 -6.44 -8.07 6.95
C LEU A 120 -7.72 -8.42 7.74
N GLY A 121 -7.65 -9.41 8.63
CA GLY A 121 -8.80 -9.83 9.45
C GLY A 121 -9.33 -8.76 10.42
N SER A 122 -8.50 -7.77 10.75
CA SER A 122 -8.83 -6.68 11.69
C SER A 122 -9.30 -5.40 10.99
N LEU A 123 -9.31 -5.35 9.67
CA LEU A 123 -9.72 -4.16 8.91
C LEU A 123 -11.14 -3.67 9.21
N PRO A 124 -12.14 -4.53 9.47
CA PRO A 124 -13.46 -4.04 9.89
C PRO A 124 -13.41 -3.17 11.16
N ALA A 125 -12.58 -3.54 12.13
CA ALA A 125 -12.39 -2.75 13.35
C ALA A 125 -11.68 -1.42 13.05
N LEU A 126 -10.65 -1.45 12.19
CA LEU A 126 -10.00 -0.23 11.72
C LEU A 126 -10.99 0.71 11.03
N MET A 127 -11.84 0.20 10.14
CA MET A 127 -12.85 1.02 9.45
C MET A 127 -13.82 1.67 10.42
N ALA A 128 -14.27 0.95 11.45
CA ALA A 128 -15.13 1.50 12.50
C ALA A 128 -14.45 2.67 13.24
N THR A 129 -13.15 2.55 13.54
CA THR A 129 -12.36 3.63 14.13
C THR A 129 -12.25 4.84 13.19
N LEU A 130 -11.90 4.63 11.91
CA LEU A 130 -11.73 5.71 10.94
C LEU A 130 -13.05 6.44 10.63
N GLN A 131 -14.19 5.76 10.73
CA GLN A 131 -15.51 6.36 10.52
C GLN A 131 -15.86 7.44 11.56
N GLN A 132 -15.20 7.43 12.72
CA GLN A 132 -15.44 8.43 13.78
C GLN A 132 -14.85 9.82 13.45
N SER A 133 -14.11 9.95 12.35
CA SER A 133 -13.50 11.20 11.90
C SER A 133 -14.11 11.69 10.59
N GLU A 134 -14.27 13.01 10.45
CA GLU A 134 -14.66 13.65 9.18
C GLU A 134 -13.52 13.68 8.15
N ARG A 135 -12.29 13.41 8.59
CA ARG A 135 -11.10 13.36 7.71
C ARG A 135 -11.22 12.21 6.73
N ARG A 136 -10.66 12.40 5.53
CA ARG A 136 -10.56 11.36 4.51
C ARG A 136 -9.35 10.48 4.77
N PHE A 137 -9.48 9.19 4.51
CA PHE A 137 -8.38 8.22 4.64
C PHE A 137 -8.23 7.41 3.37
N LEU A 138 -6.98 7.18 2.97
CA LEU A 138 -6.63 6.13 2.03
C LEU A 138 -5.99 4.97 2.81
N LEU A 139 -6.72 3.86 2.92
CA LEU A 139 -6.22 2.61 3.47
C LEU A 139 -5.37 1.91 2.40
N PHE A 140 -4.08 1.84 2.65
CA PHE A 140 -3.09 1.23 1.77
C PHE A 140 -2.66 -0.14 2.29
N ILE A 141 -2.78 -1.16 1.46
CA ILE A 141 -2.36 -2.52 1.75
C ILE A 141 -1.33 -2.92 0.68
N ASP A 142 -0.09 -3.15 1.12
CA ASP A 142 1.04 -3.37 0.21
C ASP A 142 1.30 -4.86 -0.02
N ASP A 143 1.62 -5.20 -1.27
CA ASP A 143 2.12 -6.50 -1.73
C ASP A 143 1.23 -7.71 -1.40
N ILE A 144 -0.09 -7.58 -1.56
CA ILE A 144 -1.01 -8.70 -1.38
C ILE A 144 -0.78 -9.75 -2.47
N GLY A 145 -0.60 -10.99 -2.04
CA GLY A 145 -0.63 -12.16 -2.91
C GLY A 145 -2.03 -12.81 -2.90
N PHE A 146 -2.36 -13.49 -3.99
CA PHE A 146 -3.64 -14.19 -4.16
C PHE A 146 -3.41 -15.68 -4.42
N GLY A 147 -2.30 -16.22 -3.88
CA GLY A 147 -1.87 -17.60 -4.09
C GLY A 147 -2.49 -18.59 -3.09
N ALA A 148 -2.05 -19.86 -3.19
CA ALA A 148 -2.46 -20.90 -2.25
C ALA A 148 -2.00 -20.54 -0.84
N GLY A 149 -2.91 -20.60 0.14
CA GLY A 149 -2.67 -20.19 1.52
C GLY A 149 -3.06 -18.74 1.83
N GLN A 150 -3.55 -17.97 0.84
CA GLN A 150 -4.03 -16.59 1.00
C GLN A 150 -5.52 -16.43 0.60
N GLU A 151 -6.29 -17.52 0.59
CA GLU A 151 -7.71 -17.50 0.24
C GLU A 151 -8.56 -16.73 1.27
N SER A 152 -8.13 -16.75 2.54
CA SER A 152 -8.76 -15.97 3.62
C SER A 152 -8.61 -14.46 3.37
N GLU A 153 -7.43 -14.02 2.99
CA GLU A 153 -7.09 -12.62 2.65
C GLU A 153 -7.96 -12.11 1.50
N ALA A 154 -8.01 -12.87 0.40
CA ALA A 154 -8.83 -12.54 -0.77
C ALA A 154 -10.32 -12.46 -0.42
N ARG A 155 -10.83 -13.38 0.42
CA ARG A 155 -12.23 -13.38 0.87
C ARG A 155 -12.58 -12.16 1.71
N ILE A 156 -11.69 -11.76 2.62
CA ILE A 156 -11.87 -10.56 3.46
C ILE A 156 -11.93 -9.31 2.57
N LEU A 157 -10.97 -9.16 1.65
CA LEU A 157 -10.97 -8.03 0.71
C LEU A 157 -12.24 -8.00 -0.15
N ARG A 158 -12.67 -9.15 -0.67
CA ARG A 158 -13.92 -9.26 -1.45
C ARG A 158 -15.11 -8.76 -0.62
N SER A 159 -15.24 -9.22 0.62
CA SER A 159 -16.32 -8.81 1.53
C SER A 159 -16.29 -7.32 1.85
N LEU A 160 -15.11 -6.72 1.99
CA LEU A 160 -14.95 -5.28 2.23
C LEU A 160 -15.33 -4.44 1.00
N LEU A 161 -15.02 -4.91 -0.20
CA LEU A 161 -15.32 -4.20 -1.46
C LEU A 161 -16.80 -4.34 -1.86
N GLU A 162 -17.41 -5.50 -1.63
CA GLU A 162 -18.83 -5.74 -1.94
C GLU A 162 -19.78 -5.01 -0.97
N GLY A 163 -19.26 -4.53 0.17
CA GLY A 163 -20.07 -3.88 1.19
C GLY A 163 -21.00 -4.87 1.89
N GLY A 164 -20.41 -5.78 2.69
CA GLY A 164 -21.15 -6.73 3.52
C GLY A 164 -22.08 -6.07 4.56
N VAL A 165 -22.37 -6.77 5.66
CA VAL A 165 -23.37 -6.33 6.67
C VAL A 165 -23.06 -4.96 7.29
N SER A 166 -21.80 -4.54 7.33
CA SER A 166 -21.40 -3.21 7.79
C SER A 166 -21.14 -2.29 6.58
N PRO A 167 -21.79 -1.11 6.49
CA PRO A 167 -21.56 -0.18 5.41
C PRO A 167 -20.12 0.35 5.46
N ARG A 168 -19.46 0.38 4.30
CA ARG A 168 -18.12 0.95 4.18
C ARG A 168 -18.16 2.46 4.48
N PRO A 169 -17.27 2.98 5.32
CA PRO A 169 -17.24 4.41 5.62
C PRO A 169 -16.97 5.24 4.36
N GLY A 170 -17.81 6.24 4.09
CA GLY A 170 -17.66 7.11 2.92
C GLY A 170 -16.35 7.90 2.91
N ASN A 171 -15.73 8.09 4.08
CA ASN A 171 -14.45 8.75 4.25
C ASN A 171 -13.23 7.85 4.02
N VAL A 172 -13.41 6.54 3.76
CA VAL A 172 -12.31 5.59 3.53
C VAL A 172 -12.33 5.06 2.10
N ARG A 173 -11.17 5.11 1.43
CA ARG A 173 -10.90 4.42 0.16
C ARG A 173 -9.74 3.48 0.31
N ILE A 174 -9.76 2.39 -0.46
CA ILE A 174 -8.78 1.31 -0.37
C ILE A 174 -7.85 1.39 -1.59
N ALA A 175 -6.56 1.27 -1.36
CA ALA A 175 -5.54 1.06 -2.38
C ALA A 175 -4.78 -0.23 -2.07
N VAL A 176 -4.83 -1.19 -2.97
CA VAL A 176 -4.10 -2.45 -2.86
C VAL A 176 -3.01 -2.51 -3.92
N THR A 177 -1.81 -2.93 -3.56
CA THR A 177 -0.80 -3.33 -4.56
C THR A 177 -0.68 -4.84 -4.61
N SER A 178 -0.46 -5.36 -5.82
CA SER A 178 -0.21 -6.79 -6.03
C SER A 178 0.81 -7.02 -7.13
N ASN A 179 1.39 -8.21 -7.15
CA ASN A 179 2.32 -8.62 -8.19
C ASN A 179 1.58 -9.21 -9.37
N ARG A 180 2.10 -8.96 -10.58
CA ARG A 180 1.52 -9.53 -11.82
C ARG A 180 1.29 -11.04 -11.72
N ARG A 181 2.22 -11.77 -11.09
CA ARG A 181 2.10 -13.23 -10.92
C ARG A 181 0.93 -13.63 -10.02
N ALA A 182 0.60 -12.83 -9.02
CA ALA A 182 -0.51 -13.10 -8.13
C ALA A 182 -1.88 -12.97 -8.83
N ILE A 183 -1.97 -12.15 -9.89
CA ILE A 183 -3.23 -11.97 -10.65
C ILE A 183 -3.25 -12.82 -11.94
N VAL A 184 -2.11 -12.97 -12.61
CA VAL A 184 -2.03 -13.52 -13.99
C VAL A 184 -1.42 -14.93 -14.04
N ALA A 185 -0.63 -15.34 -13.04
CA ALA A 185 0.19 -16.56 -13.16
C ALA A 185 -0.32 -17.70 -12.27
N ARG A 186 -1.28 -18.45 -12.79
CA ARG A 186 -1.18 -19.93 -12.81
C ARG A 186 -1.42 -20.54 -14.21
N HIS A 187 -1.33 -19.75 -15.27
CA HIS A 187 -1.61 -20.26 -16.62
C HIS A 187 -0.47 -21.01 -17.32
N LEU A 188 0.76 -21.06 -16.78
CA LEU A 188 1.94 -21.40 -17.61
C LEU A 188 2.99 -22.34 -17.00
N SER A 189 2.78 -22.97 -15.84
CA SER A 189 3.66 -24.06 -15.40
C SER A 189 2.96 -25.01 -14.43
N GLU A 190 3.06 -26.30 -14.76
CA GLU A 190 2.78 -27.51 -13.96
C GLU A 190 1.38 -28.12 -14.11
N GLN A 191 1.38 -29.29 -14.77
CA GLN A 191 0.25 -30.09 -15.21
C GLN A 191 0.02 -31.30 -14.26
N ASP A 192 0.53 -31.26 -13.02
CA ASP A 192 0.59 -32.44 -12.13
C ASP A 192 0.26 -32.14 -10.65
N ASP A 193 -0.74 -31.29 -10.36
CA ASP A 193 -1.24 -31.12 -8.98
C ASP A 193 -2.78 -31.18 -8.94
N PRO A 194 -3.42 -32.04 -8.12
CA PRO A 194 -4.88 -32.23 -8.09
C PRO A 194 -5.66 -31.08 -7.40
N ILE A 195 -5.00 -29.97 -7.06
CA ILE A 195 -5.66 -28.76 -6.55
C ILE A 195 -6.00 -27.85 -7.74
N ASN A 196 -7.27 -27.84 -8.11
CA ASN A 196 -7.86 -27.17 -9.28
C ASN A 196 -7.31 -25.73 -9.52
N PRO A 197 -6.29 -25.54 -10.39
CA PRO A 197 -5.57 -24.26 -10.51
C PRO A 197 -6.40 -23.15 -11.16
N ARG A 198 -7.45 -23.52 -11.89
CA ARG A 198 -8.37 -22.60 -12.58
C ARG A 198 -9.17 -21.75 -11.61
N ASP A 199 -9.66 -22.35 -10.53
CA ASP A 199 -10.53 -21.69 -9.56
C ASP A 199 -9.80 -20.51 -8.88
N SER A 200 -8.50 -20.66 -8.58
CA SER A 200 -7.69 -19.60 -7.96
C SER A 200 -7.45 -18.39 -8.87
N VAL A 201 -7.39 -18.59 -10.19
CA VAL A 201 -7.21 -17.49 -11.15
C VAL A 201 -8.51 -16.72 -11.33
N ASP A 202 -9.62 -17.45 -11.46
CA ASP A 202 -10.94 -16.87 -11.58
C ASP A 202 -11.30 -16.06 -10.33
N ASP A 203 -10.90 -16.52 -9.13
CA ASP A 203 -11.09 -15.80 -7.87
C ASP A 203 -10.28 -14.49 -7.79
N ALA A 204 -9.04 -14.48 -8.29
CA ALA A 204 -8.20 -13.29 -8.33
C ALA A 204 -8.71 -12.26 -9.34
N LEU A 205 -9.21 -12.72 -10.50
CA LEU A 205 -9.87 -11.88 -11.49
C LEU A 205 -11.19 -11.30 -10.96
N ALA A 206 -12.02 -12.14 -10.34
CA ALA A 206 -13.27 -11.73 -9.73
C ALA A 206 -13.06 -10.68 -8.62
N LEU A 207 -11.98 -10.80 -7.83
CA LEU A 207 -11.60 -9.76 -6.87
C LEU A 207 -11.13 -8.47 -7.55
N ALA A 208 -10.31 -8.58 -8.61
CA ALA A 208 -9.84 -7.43 -9.37
C ALA A 208 -11.00 -6.61 -9.97
N ASP A 209 -12.05 -7.28 -10.45
CA ASP A 209 -13.25 -6.64 -11.01
C ASP A 209 -14.10 -5.88 -9.97
N ARG A 210 -13.87 -6.11 -8.67
CA ARG A 210 -14.53 -5.34 -7.59
C ARG A 210 -13.90 -3.97 -7.36
N PHE A 211 -12.68 -3.74 -7.85
CA PHE A 211 -12.06 -2.44 -7.75
C PHE A 211 -12.56 -1.53 -8.88
N GLY A 212 -13.03 -0.33 -8.52
CA GLY A 212 -13.44 0.65 -9.52
C GLY A 212 -12.28 1.15 -10.41
N LEU A 213 -11.04 1.00 -9.95
CA LEU A 213 -9.84 1.22 -10.76
C LEU A 213 -8.87 0.05 -10.64
N SER A 214 -8.65 -0.67 -11.75
CA SER A 214 -7.62 -1.70 -11.88
C SER A 214 -6.50 -1.20 -12.80
N ILE A 215 -5.31 -0.99 -12.25
CA ILE A 215 -4.21 -0.24 -12.89
C ILE A 215 -3.00 -1.16 -13.09
N GLY A 216 -2.72 -1.48 -14.34
CA GLY A 216 -1.60 -2.33 -14.74
C GLY A 216 -0.27 -1.59 -14.86
N PHE A 217 0.78 -2.18 -14.29
CA PHE A 217 2.17 -1.76 -14.39
C PHE A 217 2.97 -2.77 -15.20
N HIS A 218 3.60 -2.30 -16.28
CA HIS A 218 4.37 -3.14 -17.19
C HIS A 218 5.85 -3.20 -16.79
N ASN A 219 6.61 -4.07 -17.48
CA ASN A 219 8.05 -4.13 -17.28
C ASN A 219 8.72 -2.82 -17.70
N CYS A 220 9.77 -2.44 -16.98
CA CYS A 220 10.56 -1.27 -17.29
C CYS A 220 11.30 -1.48 -18.62
N SER A 221 10.97 -0.66 -19.64
CA SER A 221 11.78 -0.62 -20.86
C SER A 221 13.14 0.03 -20.57
N GLN A 222 14.05 0.00 -21.55
CA GLN A 222 15.31 0.75 -21.42
C GLN A 222 15.04 2.25 -21.34
N ASP A 223 14.14 2.75 -22.17
CA ASP A 223 13.82 4.17 -22.26
C ASP A 223 13.16 4.65 -20.97
N ASP A 224 12.24 3.86 -20.39
CA ASP A 224 11.67 4.16 -19.07
C ASP A 224 12.76 4.22 -17.99
N TYR A 225 13.69 3.25 -18.00
CA TYR A 225 14.77 3.19 -17.02
C TYR A 225 15.68 4.41 -17.10
N LEU A 226 16.07 4.82 -18.31
CA LEU A 226 16.89 6.01 -18.52
C LEU A 226 16.12 7.29 -18.18
N ALA A 227 14.85 7.40 -18.55
CA ALA A 227 14.00 8.55 -18.21
C ALA A 227 13.80 8.71 -16.69
N ILE A 228 13.73 7.60 -15.94
CA ILE A 228 13.71 7.64 -14.47
C ILE A 228 15.03 8.19 -13.93
N ILE A 229 16.17 7.69 -14.42
CA ILE A 229 17.49 8.16 -13.98
C ILE A 229 17.68 9.64 -14.29
N GLU A 230 17.36 10.05 -15.52
CA GLU A 230 17.42 11.45 -15.96
C GLU A 230 16.63 12.35 -15.02
N ALA A 231 15.35 12.04 -14.77
CA ALA A 231 14.51 12.85 -13.90
C ALA A 231 15.06 12.98 -12.47
N TYR A 232 15.61 11.90 -11.91
CA TYR A 232 16.24 11.96 -10.58
C TYR A 232 17.58 12.69 -10.60
N ALA A 233 18.39 12.48 -11.62
CA ALA A 233 19.70 13.12 -11.76
C ALA A 233 19.54 14.64 -11.91
N ASP A 234 18.61 15.09 -12.75
CA ASP A 234 18.26 16.51 -12.90
C ASP A 234 17.77 17.11 -11.59
N HIS A 235 16.85 16.41 -10.91
CA HIS A 235 16.28 16.87 -9.64
C HIS A 235 17.35 17.05 -8.54
N TYR A 236 18.31 16.15 -8.46
CA TYR A 236 19.38 16.20 -7.47
C TYR A 236 20.67 16.83 -8.00
N GLY A 237 20.69 17.38 -9.22
CA GLY A 237 21.87 17.96 -9.87
C GLY A 237 23.07 17.01 -9.93
N LEU A 238 22.84 15.74 -10.26
CA LEU A 238 23.85 14.69 -10.36
C LEU A 238 24.27 14.52 -11.82
N THR A 239 25.58 14.37 -12.03
CA THR A 239 26.12 13.95 -13.32
C THR A 239 26.01 12.44 -13.45
N TRP A 240 25.59 11.97 -14.63
CA TRP A 240 25.44 10.54 -14.92
C TRP A 240 25.76 10.25 -16.38
N ASP A 241 26.07 8.98 -16.66
CA ASP A 241 26.33 8.50 -18.00
C ASP A 241 25.41 7.32 -18.35
N VAL A 242 24.94 7.30 -19.61
CA VAL A 242 24.01 6.28 -20.10
C VAL A 242 24.66 4.90 -20.08
N SER A 243 25.93 4.78 -20.47
CA SER A 243 26.60 3.48 -20.50
C SER A 243 26.77 2.91 -19.09
N GLU A 244 27.16 3.75 -18.13
CA GLU A 244 27.28 3.36 -16.71
C GLU A 244 25.93 2.91 -16.14
N ALA A 245 24.86 3.67 -16.41
CA ALA A 245 23.50 3.32 -15.99
C ALA A 245 23.04 1.96 -16.53
N LEU A 246 23.33 1.67 -17.80
CA LEU A 246 22.97 0.41 -18.44
C LEU A 246 23.81 -0.75 -17.90
N GLU A 247 25.10 -0.56 -17.68
CA GLU A 247 25.96 -1.55 -17.03
C GLU A 247 25.50 -1.87 -15.61
N TRP A 248 25.08 -0.86 -14.85
CA TRP A 248 24.50 -1.05 -13.52
C TRP A 248 23.25 -1.94 -13.58
N SER A 249 22.34 -1.70 -14.53
CA SER A 249 21.14 -2.51 -14.70
C SER A 249 21.46 -3.96 -15.07
N LYS A 250 22.47 -4.18 -15.93
CA LYS A 250 22.94 -5.51 -16.33
C LYS A 250 23.52 -6.28 -15.13
N ARG A 251 24.37 -5.64 -14.32
CA ARG A 251 24.93 -6.23 -13.08
C ARG A 251 23.85 -6.61 -12.07
N ARG A 252 22.77 -5.84 -11.99
CA ARG A 252 21.61 -6.13 -11.13
C ARG A 252 20.63 -7.14 -11.73
N GLY A 253 20.79 -7.52 -12.99
CA GLY A 253 19.93 -8.48 -13.70
C GLY A 253 18.52 -7.98 -13.99
N ALA A 254 18.22 -6.69 -13.81
CA ALA A 254 16.89 -6.14 -14.00
C ALA A 254 16.89 -4.63 -14.25
N ARG A 255 15.84 -4.16 -14.93
CA ARG A 255 15.48 -2.74 -15.04
C ARG A 255 14.20 -2.49 -14.27
N SER A 256 14.22 -1.48 -13.41
CA SER A 256 13.06 -1.00 -12.66
C SER A 256 13.36 0.35 -12.04
N GLY A 257 12.33 1.07 -11.62
CA GLY A 257 12.49 2.29 -10.83
C GLY A 257 13.27 2.07 -9.54
N ARG A 258 13.15 0.89 -8.91
CA ARG A 258 13.98 0.52 -7.74
C ARG A 258 15.46 0.44 -8.08
N VAL A 259 15.80 -0.22 -9.20
CA VAL A 259 17.21 -0.33 -9.64
C VAL A 259 17.77 1.03 -10.03
N ALA A 260 16.96 1.86 -10.70
CA ALA A 260 17.32 3.24 -11.01
C ALA A 260 17.57 4.05 -9.73
N ARG A 261 16.70 3.94 -8.72
CA ARG A 261 16.88 4.61 -7.42
C ARG A 261 18.16 4.18 -6.70
N HIS A 262 18.56 2.91 -6.82
CA HIS A 262 19.86 2.44 -6.29
C HIS A 262 21.05 3.05 -7.04
N PHE A 263 20.95 3.18 -8.37
CA PHE A 263 21.98 3.87 -9.17
C PHE A 263 22.09 5.35 -8.79
N ILE A 264 20.96 6.02 -8.60
CA ILE A 264 20.94 7.41 -8.11
C ILE A 264 21.55 7.54 -6.71
N THR A 265 21.31 6.58 -5.80
CA THR A 265 22.00 6.56 -4.50
C THR A 265 23.50 6.47 -4.65
N GLU A 266 23.99 5.62 -5.55
CA GLU A 266 25.42 5.48 -5.84
C GLU A 266 26.02 6.81 -6.33
N LEU A 267 25.37 7.46 -7.30
CA LEU A 267 25.80 8.76 -7.82
C LEU A 267 25.79 9.85 -6.74
N ALA A 268 24.73 9.92 -5.94
CA ALA A 268 24.61 10.88 -4.85
C ALA A 268 25.70 10.66 -3.79
N GLY A 269 25.99 9.41 -3.44
CA GLY A 269 27.06 9.04 -2.52
C GLY A 269 28.43 9.52 -3.01
N ARG A 270 28.74 9.28 -4.30
CA ARG A 270 30.00 9.78 -4.91
C ARG A 270 30.09 11.30 -4.95
N ALA A 271 28.95 11.97 -5.13
CA ALA A 271 28.84 13.43 -5.15
C ALA A 271 28.75 14.07 -3.75
N GLY A 272 28.75 13.28 -2.66
CA GLY A 272 28.60 13.78 -1.29
C GLY A 272 27.22 14.41 -1.01
N ARG A 273 26.17 14.00 -1.72
CA ARG A 273 24.81 14.55 -1.59
C ARG A 273 23.88 13.60 -0.83
N ALA A 274 23.05 14.16 0.04
CA ALA A 274 21.97 13.44 0.69
C ALA A 274 20.70 13.48 -0.19
N LEU A 275 20.05 12.34 -0.35
CA LEU A 275 18.77 12.20 -1.03
C LEU A 275 17.67 12.32 0.03
N VAL A 276 17.24 13.55 0.30
CA VAL A 276 16.22 13.88 1.32
C VAL A 276 14.82 13.77 0.74
#